data_AF-A0A5C6YSX8-F1
#
_entry.id   AF-A0A5C6YSX8-F1
#
_cell.length_a   1.000
_cell.length_b   1.000
_cell.length_c   1.000
_cell.angle_alpha   90.00
_cell.angle_beta   90.00
_cell.angle_gamma   90.00
#
_symmetry.space_group_name_H-M   'P 1'
#
loop_
_entity.id
_entity.type
_entity.pdbx_description
1 polymer ?
#
loop_
_entity_poly.entity_id
_entity_poly.type
_entity_poly.pdbx_seq_one_letter_code
_entity_poly.pdbx_strand_id
1 'polypeptide(L)'
;MMSEVLHDPRWRSAWRLLFLAVVAGASWLAFSPHPPSVADLGWDKANHFAAFGTLAFIGMQCFAAGPRRRWIVLAVLLAYGVLIELVQSQIPGRDAEA
;
A
#
# COMPACT_ATOMS: atom_id res chain seq x y z
N MET A 1 -23.03 9.79 -9.61
CA MET A 1 -23.37 8.36 -9.37
C MET A 1 -22.19 7.57 -8.81
N MET A 2 -21.00 7.53 -9.44
CA MET A 2 -19.83 6.81 -8.88
C MET A 2 -19.29 7.37 -7.55
N SER A 3 -19.31 8.70 -7.36
CA SER A 3 -18.84 9.35 -6.13
C SER A 3 -19.66 9.00 -4.88
N GLU A 4 -20.97 8.75 -5.03
CA GLU A 4 -21.83 8.35 -3.92
C GLU A 4 -21.55 6.92 -3.47
N VAL A 5 -21.39 5.98 -4.42
CA VAL A 5 -21.09 4.57 -4.11
C VAL A 5 -19.73 4.43 -3.41
N LEU A 6 -18.74 5.19 -3.85
CA LEU A 6 -17.37 5.14 -3.35
C LEU A 6 -17.19 5.72 -1.94
N HIS A 7 -18.08 6.63 -1.50
CA HIS A 7 -18.00 7.29 -0.20
C HIS A 7 -19.11 6.89 0.78
N ASP A 8 -20.00 6.01 0.35
CA ASP A 8 -21.07 5.46 1.16
C ASP A 8 -20.48 4.79 2.42
N PRO A 9 -20.89 5.22 3.63
CA PRO A 9 -20.37 4.70 4.89
C PRO A 9 -20.44 3.17 5.01
N ARG A 10 -21.42 2.53 4.35
CA ARG A 10 -21.59 1.07 4.41
C ARG A 10 -20.42 0.29 3.82
N TRP A 11 -19.71 0.86 2.85
CA TRP A 11 -18.58 0.18 2.17
C TRP A 11 -17.24 0.43 2.87
N ARG A 12 -17.18 1.26 3.91
CA ARG A 12 -15.92 1.56 4.61
C ARG A 12 -15.25 0.31 5.18
N SER A 13 -16.02 -0.62 5.72
CA SER A 13 -15.48 -1.87 6.24
C SER A 13 -14.88 -2.73 5.13
N ALA A 14 -15.53 -2.80 3.97
CA ALA A 14 -15.00 -3.50 2.80
C ALA A 14 -13.70 -2.85 2.29
N TRP A 15 -13.65 -1.52 2.21
CA TRP A 15 -12.43 -0.78 1.85
C TRP A 15 -11.28 -1.02 2.83
N ARG A 16 -11.56 -1.10 4.13
CA ARG A 16 -10.56 -1.42 5.16
C ARG A 16 -10.06 -2.86 5.04
N LEU A 17 -10.96 -3.82 4.80
CA LEU A 17 -10.57 -5.21 4.56
C LEU A 17 -9.72 -5.34 3.30
N LEU A 18 -10.10 -4.67 2.22
CA LEU A 18 -9.31 -4.61 1.00
C LEU A 18 -7.95 -3.96 1.24
N PHE A 19 -7.90 -2.85 1.99
CA PHE A 19 -6.65 -2.18 2.36
C PHE A 19 -5.72 -3.13 3.12
N LEU A 20 -6.24 -3.84 4.13
CA LEU A 20 -5.48 -4.82 4.89
C LEU A 20 -4.99 -5.97 4.01
N ALA A 21 -5.82 -6.45 3.08
CA ALA A 21 -5.43 -7.50 2.14
C ALA A 21 -4.29 -7.04 1.20
N VAL A 22 -4.36 -5.80 0.69
CA VAL A 22 -3.31 -5.24 -0.16
C VAL A 22 -2.03 -4.96 0.63
N VAL A 23 -2.12 -4.47 1.87
CA VAL A 23 -0.96 -4.32 2.77
C VAL A 23 -0.31 -5.68 2.99
N ALA A 24 -1.08 -6.72 3.31
CA ALA A 24 -0.55 -8.06 3.51
C ALA A 24 0.14 -8.62 2.24
N GLY A 25 -0.47 -8.44 1.07
CA GLY A 25 0.13 -8.84 -0.21
C GLY A 25 1.42 -8.08 -0.52
N ALA A 26 1.41 -6.75 -0.36
CA ALA A 26 2.59 -5.91 -0.57
C ALA A 26 3.72 -6.23 0.42
N SER A 27 3.39 -6.46 1.70
CA SER A 27 4.35 -6.89 2.73
C SER A 27 4.95 -8.25 2.37
N TRP A 28 4.13 -9.21 1.93
CA TRP A 28 4.63 -10.52 1.53
C TRP A 28 5.60 -10.43 0.35
N LEU A 29 5.28 -9.62 -0.66
CA LEU A 29 6.19 -9.39 -1.78
C LEU A 29 7.47 -8.66 -1.35
N ALA A 30 7.36 -7.66 -0.48
CA ALA A 30 8.51 -6.88 -0.01
C ALA A 30 9.44 -7.67 0.90
N PHE A 31 8.90 -8.57 1.74
CA PHE A 31 9.65 -9.36 2.72
C PHE A 31 10.06 -10.74 2.20
N SER A 32 9.58 -11.15 1.02
CA SER A 32 10.07 -12.38 0.39
C SER A 32 11.49 -12.17 -0.14
N PRO A 33 12.46 -13.04 0.18
CA PRO A 33 13.79 -12.98 -0.40
C PRO A 33 13.78 -13.20 -1.92
N HIS A 34 12.82 -13.98 -2.41
CA HIS A 34 12.63 -14.28 -3.83
C HIS A 34 11.13 -14.13 -4.17
N PRO A 35 10.65 -12.90 -4.40
CA PRO A 35 9.25 -12.69 -4.75
C PRO A 35 8.91 -13.36 -6.10
N PRO A 36 7.65 -13.79 -6.30
CA PRO A 36 7.23 -14.39 -7.56
C PRO A 36 7.40 -13.41 -8.74
N SER A 37 8.06 -13.84 -9.82
CA SER A 37 8.30 -13.00 -11.01
C SER A 37 7.02 -12.56 -11.73
N VAL A 38 5.91 -13.30 -11.54
CA VAL A 38 4.59 -12.92 -12.08
C VAL A 38 4.06 -11.59 -11.50
N ALA A 39 4.54 -11.19 -10.32
CA ALA A 39 4.16 -9.96 -9.65
C ALA A 39 5.17 -8.83 -9.87
N ASP A 40 6.19 -9.04 -10.71
CA ASP A 40 7.24 -8.08 -11.01
C ASP A 40 6.98 -7.40 -12.36
N LEU A 41 6.91 -6.07 -12.37
CA LEU A 41 6.79 -5.24 -13.57
C LEU A 41 8.12 -5.12 -14.35
N GLY A 42 9.20 -5.74 -13.86
CA GLY A 42 10.55 -5.68 -14.44
C GLY A 42 11.27 -4.36 -14.17
N TRP A 43 10.65 -3.45 -13.42
CA TRP A 43 11.24 -2.19 -12.98
C TRP A 43 10.83 -1.90 -11.55
N ASP A 44 11.80 -1.86 -10.64
CA ASP A 44 11.57 -1.72 -9.21
C ASP A 44 10.75 -0.46 -8.84
N LYS A 45 11.04 0.68 -9.49
CA LYS A 45 10.28 1.92 -9.26
C LYS A 45 8.83 1.83 -9.76
N ALA A 46 8.56 1.06 -10.82
CA ALA A 46 7.18 0.79 -11.22
C ALA A 46 6.46 -0.11 -10.22
N ASN A 47 7.13 -1.12 -9.66
CA ASN A 47 6.57 -1.94 -8.59
C ASN A 47 6.22 -1.08 -7.37
N HIS A 48 7.13 -0.22 -6.93
CA HIS A 48 6.91 0.74 -5.85
C HIS A 48 5.74 1.68 -6.16
N PHE A 49 5.72 2.30 -7.34
CA PHE A 49 4.64 3.20 -7.74
C PHE A 49 3.28 2.48 -7.78
N ALA A 50 3.21 1.26 -8.32
CA ALA A 50 1.99 0.48 -8.39
C ALA A 50 1.49 0.09 -6.99
N ALA A 51 2.37 -0.37 -6.11
CA ALA A 51 2.03 -0.77 -4.74
C ALA A 51 1.54 0.43 -3.90
N PHE A 52 2.34 1.49 -3.83
CA PHE A 52 2.01 2.68 -3.03
C PHE A 52 0.87 3.49 -3.64
N GLY A 53 0.75 3.55 -4.97
CA GLY A 53 -0.38 4.18 -5.66
C GLY A 53 -1.69 3.46 -5.37
N THR A 54 -1.69 2.13 -5.38
CA THR A 54 -2.86 1.31 -5.04
C THR A 54 -3.25 1.47 -3.57
N LEU A 55 -2.27 1.41 -2.65
CA LEU A 55 -2.51 1.66 -1.22
C LEU A 55 -3.02 3.08 -0.95
N ALA A 56 -2.49 4.08 -1.64
CA ALA A 56 -2.97 5.46 -1.55
C ALA A 56 -4.43 5.58 -2.00
N PHE A 57 -4.77 5.00 -3.15
CA PHE A 57 -6.13 5.03 -3.68
C PHE A 57 -7.11 4.37 -2.70
N ILE A 58 -6.83 3.15 -2.25
CA ILE A 58 -7.70 2.41 -1.33
C ILE A 58 -7.77 3.08 0.05
N GLY A 59 -6.64 3.58 0.56
CA GLY A 59 -6.54 4.29 1.83
C GLY A 59 -7.42 5.54 1.86
N MET A 60 -7.52 6.27 0.75
CA MET A 60 -8.41 7.42 0.60
C MET A 60 -9.91 7.07 0.71
N GLN A 61 -10.29 5.81 0.47
CA GLN A 61 -11.66 5.34 0.60
C GLN A 61 -12.01 4.89 2.03
N CYS A 62 -11.00 4.61 2.87
CA CYS A 62 -11.18 4.17 4.24
C CYS A 62 -11.71 5.27 5.19
N PHE A 63 -11.54 6.54 4.83
CA PHE A 63 -11.87 7.70 5.66
C PHE A 63 -12.99 8.56 5.06
N ALA A 64 -13.68 9.32 5.92
CA ALA A 64 -14.65 10.30 5.46
C ALA A 64 -13.96 11.40 4.65
N ALA A 65 -14.69 12.00 3.70
CA ALA A 65 -14.18 13.11 2.92
C ALA A 65 -13.82 14.27 3.87
N GLY A 66 -12.59 14.76 3.79
CA GLY A 66 -12.11 15.85 4.63
C GLY A 66 -10.65 16.22 4.31
N PRO A 67 -10.21 17.42 4.68
CA PRO A 67 -8.88 17.94 4.32
C PRO A 67 -7.74 17.14 4.98
N ARG A 68 -7.97 16.61 6.19
CA ARG A 68 -6.97 15.81 6.93
C ARG A 68 -6.71 14.44 6.32
N ARG A 69 -7.65 13.91 5.54
CA ARG A 69 -7.58 12.54 4.99
C ARG A 69 -6.30 12.30 4.19
N ARG A 70 -5.95 13.23 3.30
CA ARG A 70 -4.75 13.11 2.44
C ARG A 70 -3.49 13.03 3.29
N TRP A 71 -3.41 13.85 4.35
CA TRP A 71 -2.27 13.86 5.26
C TRP A 71 -2.17 12.59 6.10
N ILE A 72 -3.29 12.05 6.57
CA ILE A 72 -3.30 10.77 7.29
C ILE A 72 -2.81 9.64 6.38
N VAL A 73 -3.35 9.54 5.15
CA VAL A 73 -2.94 8.52 4.18
C VAL A 73 -1.46 8.67 3.85
N LEU A 74 -0.98 9.89 3.57
CA LEU A 74 0.42 10.15 3.31
C LEU A 74 1.32 9.72 4.48
N ALA A 75 0.97 10.10 5.71
CA ALA A 75 1.74 9.73 6.89
C ALA A 75 1.79 8.22 7.11
N VAL A 76 0.67 7.52 6.91
CA VAL A 76 0.60 6.05 6.99
C VAL A 76 1.49 5.40 5.92
N LEU A 77 1.44 5.88 4.68
CA LEU A 77 2.26 5.33 3.59
C LEU A 77 3.75 5.57 3.83
N LEU A 78 4.15 6.76 4.30
CA LEU A 78 5.53 7.05 4.65
C LEU A 78 6.03 6.14 5.77
N ALA A 79 5.24 6.01 6.85
CA ALA A 79 5.57 5.11 7.95
C ALA A 79 5.70 3.65 7.48
N TYR A 80 4.84 3.23 6.55
CA TYR A 80 4.88 1.89 5.97
C TYR A 80 6.10 1.68 5.06
N GLY A 81 6.51 2.68 4.28
CA GLY A 81 7.75 2.63 3.49
C GLY A 81 8.99 2.49 4.36
N VAL A 82 9.10 3.32 5.40
CA VAL A 82 10.19 3.21 6.40
C VAL A 82 10.20 1.83 7.06
N LEU A 83 9.03 1.28 7.41
CA LEU A 83 8.94 -0.07 7.96
C LEU A 83 9.48 -1.12 6.98
N ILE A 84 9.16 -0.99 5.69
CA ILE A 84 9.64 -1.92 4.67
C ILE A 84 11.18 -1.87 4.58
N GLU A 85 11.77 -0.68 4.49
CA GLU A 85 13.23 -0.51 4.44
C GLU A 85 13.91 -1.13 5.67
N LEU A 86 13.36 -0.86 6.86
CA LEU A 86 13.91 -1.42 8.11
C LEU A 86 13.87 -2.95 8.11
N VAL A 87 12.77 -3.56 7.64
CA VAL A 87 12.67 -5.01 7.57
C VAL A 87 13.59 -5.57 6.48
N GLN A 88 13.63 -4.98 5.29
CA GLN A 88 14.48 -5.43 4.19
C GLN A 88 15.96 -5.35 4.53
N SER A 89 16.39 -4.33 5.30
CA SER A 89 17.77 -4.22 5.79
C SER A 89 18.24 -5.42 6.62
N GLN A 90 17.30 -6.20 7.17
CA GLN A 90 17.59 -7.40 7.97
C GLN A 90 17.48 -8.71 7.15
N ILE A 91 17.10 -8.64 5.87
CA ILE A 91 16.91 -9.82 5.01
C ILE A 91 18.15 -10.00 4.13
N PRO A 92 18.98 -11.03 4.35
CA PRO A 92 20.18 -11.26 3.54
C PRO A 92 19.83 -11.47 2.07
N GLY A 93 20.52 -10.76 1.18
CA GLY A 93 20.28 -10.82 -0.27
C GLY A 93 19.13 -9.94 -0.78
N ARG A 94 18.53 -9.11 0.09
CA ARG A 94 17.58 -8.07 -0.33
C ARG A 94 18.23 -6.70 -0.19
N ASP A 95 18.32 -5.97 -1.29
CA ASP A 95 18.72 -4.57 -1.24
C ASP A 95 17.55 -3.73 -0.71
N ALA A 96 17.79 -2.95 0.33
CA ALA A 96 16.89 -1.90 0.80
C ALA A 96 17.06 -0.68 -0.12
N GLU A 97 16.64 -0.80 -1.36
CA GLU A 97 16.64 0.30 -2.32
C GLU A 97 15.25 0.96 -2.28
N ALA A 98 15.20 2.18 -1.78
CA ALA A 98 14.04 3.08 -1.84
C ALA A 98 14.19 4.08 -2.99
#